data_AF-A0ABD1MA36-F1
#
_entry.id   AF-A0ABD1MA36-F1
#
_cell.length_a   1.000
_cell.length_b   1.000
_cell.length_c   1.000
_cell.angle_alpha   90.00
_cell.angle_beta   90.00
_cell.angle_gamma   90.00
#
_symmetry.space_group_name_H-M   'P 1'
#
loop_
_entity.id
_entity.type
_entity.pdbx_description
1 polymer ?
#
loop_
_entity_poly.entity_id
_entity_poly.type
_entity_poly.pdbx_seq_one_letter_code
_entity_poly.pdbx_strand_id
1 'polypeptide(L)'
;MAEEEENAASSSSEFPKGRVKKIMALDKDVKRVSSEALFLVSRSTELFLQFLAEKSAQVAIEKKRKTVNLEHVRTAVKRHQPTRDFLLDDLPPPSKPNKPDKPTTSAARPKSDKPPLPGTRRIDQFFRKPEREAQAQEQAQAQTQPPVPVDES
;
A
#
# COMPACT_ATOMS: atom_id res chain seq x y z
N MET A 1 1.75 -5.99 -48.61
CA MET A 1 1.13 -4.69 -48.34
C MET A 1 0.56 -4.79 -46.94
N ALA A 2 1.10 -4.03 -45.99
CA ALA A 2 0.66 -4.07 -44.60
C ALA A 2 -0.73 -3.45 -44.50
N GLU A 3 -1.62 -4.15 -43.82
CA GLU A 3 -2.97 -3.71 -43.51
C GLU A 3 -2.88 -2.54 -42.52
N GLU A 4 -3.34 -1.37 -42.94
CA GLU A 4 -3.55 -0.23 -42.05
C GLU A 4 -4.76 -0.56 -41.17
N GLU A 5 -4.49 -1.06 -39.97
CA GLU A 5 -5.47 -1.21 -38.92
C GLU A 5 -5.86 0.20 -38.44
N GLU A 6 -6.85 0.80 -39.11
CA GLU A 6 -7.58 1.98 -38.64
C GLU A 6 -8.31 1.57 -37.36
N ASN A 7 -7.59 1.56 -36.25
CA ASN A 7 -8.17 1.43 -34.93
C ASN A 7 -9.01 2.68 -34.70
N ALA A 8 -10.31 2.54 -34.94
CA ALA A 8 -11.35 3.50 -34.59
C ALA A 8 -11.41 3.66 -33.07
N ALA A 9 -10.35 4.26 -32.51
CA ALA A 9 -10.32 4.75 -31.15
C ALA A 9 -11.48 5.73 -31.03
N SER A 10 -12.45 5.37 -30.20
CA SER A 10 -13.68 6.11 -29.93
C SER A 10 -13.51 7.62 -30.13
N SER A 11 -14.24 8.20 -31.09
CA SER A 11 -14.29 9.64 -31.37
C SER A 11 -14.79 10.49 -30.19
N SER A 12 -15.03 9.85 -29.04
CA SER A 12 -15.33 10.42 -27.75
C SER A 12 -14.14 10.27 -26.78
N SER A 13 -13.72 11.38 -26.18
CA SER A 13 -12.91 11.36 -24.95
C SER A 13 -13.80 11.05 -23.74
N GLU A 14 -13.22 10.44 -22.70
CA GLU A 14 -13.90 10.18 -21.42
C GLU A 14 -14.19 11.44 -20.61
N PHE A 15 -13.52 12.56 -20.94
CA PHE A 15 -13.68 13.80 -20.19
C PHE A 15 -15.00 14.53 -20.52
N PRO A 16 -15.73 15.04 -19.50
CA PRO A 16 -16.90 15.86 -19.73
C PRO A 16 -16.54 17.15 -20.49
N LYS A 17 -16.99 17.26 -21.75
CA LYS A 17 -16.74 18.40 -22.65
C LYS A 17 -16.96 19.76 -21.98
N GLY A 18 -18.05 19.90 -21.22
CA GLY A 18 -18.38 21.14 -20.50
C GLY A 18 -17.37 21.50 -19.41
N ARG A 19 -16.74 20.50 -18.76
CA ARG A 19 -15.72 20.73 -17.73
C ARG A 19 -14.39 21.15 -18.35
N VAL A 20 -13.97 20.48 -19.42
CA VAL A 20 -12.74 20.84 -20.15
C VAL A 20 -12.86 22.25 -20.71
N LYS A 21 -13.99 22.60 -21.34
CA LYS A 21 -14.25 23.95 -21.85
C LYS A 21 -14.19 25.01 -20.75
N LYS A 22 -14.77 24.73 -19.57
CA LYS A 22 -14.72 25.65 -18.42
C LYS A 22 -13.29 25.89 -17.92
N ILE A 23 -12.45 24.85 -17.89
CA ILE A 23 -11.04 24.97 -17.47
C ILE A 23 -10.25 25.78 -18.49
N MET A 24 -10.39 25.48 -19.78
CA MET A 24 -9.73 26.24 -20.86
C MET A 24 -10.10 27.73 -20.83
N ALA A 25 -11.36 28.05 -20.51
CA ALA A 25 -11.85 29.43 -20.43
C ALA A 25 -11.57 30.12 -19.08
N LEU A 26 -10.81 29.51 -18.16
CA LEU A 26 -10.29 30.21 -16.98
C LEU A 26 -9.23 31.24 -17.36
N ASP A 27 -8.55 31.02 -18.48
CA ASP A 27 -7.63 31.99 -19.06
C ASP A 27 -8.43 33.15 -19.69
N LYS A 28 -8.13 34.37 -19.24
CA LYS A 28 -8.82 35.60 -19.65
C LYS A 28 -8.60 35.94 -21.13
N ASP A 29 -7.51 35.45 -21.71
CA ASP A 29 -7.17 35.69 -23.11
C ASP A 29 -7.89 34.72 -24.06
N VAL A 30 -8.49 33.65 -23.53
CA VAL A 30 -9.26 32.65 -24.30
C VAL A 30 -10.70 33.12 -24.51
N LYS A 31 -10.97 33.74 -25.66
CA LYS A 31 -12.32 34.23 -26.02
C LYS A 31 -13.28 33.14 -26.49
N ARG A 32 -12.78 32.18 -27.28
CA ARG A 32 -13.58 31.11 -27.90
C ARG A 32 -12.74 29.84 -27.98
N VAL A 33 -13.41 28.70 -27.76
CA VAL A 33 -12.81 27.36 -27.85
C VAL A 33 -13.58 26.58 -28.92
N SER A 34 -12.88 26.13 -29.96
CA SER A 34 -13.45 25.28 -31.02
C SER A 34 -13.67 23.84 -30.53
N SER A 35 -14.51 23.09 -31.24
CA SER A 35 -14.73 21.66 -30.95
C SER A 35 -13.46 20.83 -31.17
N GLU A 36 -12.65 21.16 -32.16
CA GLU A 36 -11.38 20.49 -32.46
C GLU A 36 -10.35 20.71 -31.34
N ALA A 37 -10.21 21.96 -30.87
CA ALA A 37 -9.33 22.28 -29.74
C ALA A 37 -9.77 21.54 -28.48
N LEU A 38 -11.10 21.48 -28.22
CA LEU A 38 -11.65 20.75 -27.10
C LEU A 38 -11.33 19.25 -27.18
N PHE A 39 -11.47 18.64 -28.36
CA PHE A 39 -11.13 17.24 -28.60
C PHE A 39 -9.63 16.97 -28.38
N LEU A 40 -8.76 17.79 -28.98
CA LEU A 40 -7.32 17.64 -28.87
C LEU A 40 -6.85 17.76 -27.42
N VAL A 41 -7.29 18.80 -26.70
CA VAL A 41 -6.95 18.97 -25.29
C VAL A 41 -7.43 17.79 -24.46
N SER A 42 -8.63 17.27 -24.72
CA SER A 42 -9.16 16.12 -23.98
C SER A 42 -8.29 14.88 -24.23
N ARG A 43 -7.96 14.57 -25.48
CA ARG A 43 -7.13 13.41 -25.83
C ARG A 43 -5.69 13.54 -25.36
N SER A 44 -5.09 14.73 -25.48
CA SER A 44 -3.76 15.02 -24.94
C SER A 44 -3.73 14.85 -23.43
N THR A 45 -4.80 15.22 -22.72
CA THR A 45 -4.90 15.04 -21.27
C THR A 45 -4.99 13.57 -20.89
N GLU A 46 -5.71 12.73 -21.65
CA GLU A 46 -5.75 11.28 -21.42
C GLU A 46 -4.35 10.66 -21.54
N LEU A 47 -3.66 10.94 -22.65
CA LEU A 47 -2.31 10.45 -22.88
C LEU A 47 -1.32 10.98 -21.83
N PHE A 48 -1.47 12.24 -21.41
CA PHE A 48 -0.65 12.83 -20.37
C PHE A 48 -0.86 12.15 -19.01
N LEU A 49 -2.09 11.86 -18.62
CA LEU A 49 -2.39 11.15 -17.37
C LEU A 49 -1.84 9.72 -17.40
N GLN A 50 -1.99 9.01 -18.52
CA GLN A 50 -1.40 7.68 -18.69
C GLN A 50 0.12 7.75 -18.52
N PHE A 51 0.79 8.65 -19.23
CA PHE A 51 2.22 8.87 -19.12
C PHE A 51 2.65 9.15 -17.67
N LEU A 52 2.00 10.11 -17.00
CA LEU A 52 2.36 10.50 -15.64
C LEU A 52 2.10 9.37 -14.63
N ALA A 53 1.01 8.62 -14.78
CA ALA A 53 0.69 7.47 -13.95
C ALA A 53 1.73 6.36 -14.10
N GLU A 54 2.12 6.01 -15.33
CA GLU A 54 3.14 5.01 -15.62
C GLU A 54 4.51 5.40 -15.02
N LYS A 55 4.94 6.64 -15.21
CA LYS A 55 6.21 7.13 -14.64
C LYS A 55 6.18 7.16 -13.12
N SER A 56 5.06 7.54 -12.52
CA SER A 56 4.88 7.53 -11.07
C SER A 56 4.87 6.10 -10.51
N ALA A 57 4.26 5.15 -11.22
CA ALA A 57 4.27 3.73 -10.85
C ALA A 57 5.67 3.12 -10.94
N GLN A 58 6.44 3.44 -11.99
CA GLN A 58 7.84 3.02 -12.11
C GLN A 58 8.66 3.46 -10.88
N VAL A 59 8.54 4.71 -10.46
CA VAL A 59 9.20 5.21 -9.23
C VAL A 59 8.73 4.44 -7.98
N ALA A 60 7.43 4.12 -7.87
CA ALA A 60 6.90 3.37 -6.74
C ALA A 60 7.50 1.95 -6.67
N ILE A 61 7.60 1.29 -7.83
CA ILE A 61 8.18 -0.06 -7.98
C ILE A 61 9.67 -0.03 -7.61
N GLU A 62 10.43 0.95 -8.10
CA GLU A 62 11.84 1.15 -7.72
C GLU A 62 12.02 1.28 -6.20
N LYS A 63 11.05 1.93 -5.53
CA LYS A 63 11.02 2.09 -4.07
C LYS A 63 10.37 0.91 -3.32
N LYS A 64 10.11 -0.21 -4.01
CA LYS A 64 9.47 -1.43 -3.46
C LYS A 64 8.12 -1.16 -2.80
N ARG A 65 7.35 -0.20 -3.33
CA ARG A 65 5.99 0.13 -2.87
C ARG A 65 4.96 -0.39 -3.87
N LYS A 66 3.83 -0.88 -3.35
CA LYS A 66 2.66 -1.28 -4.15
C LYS A 66 1.63 -0.14 -4.33
N THR A 67 1.86 0.99 -3.67
CA THR A 67 0.96 2.15 -3.67
C THR A 67 1.70 3.37 -4.21
N VAL A 68 1.06 4.13 -5.09
CA VAL A 68 1.58 5.40 -5.62
C VAL A 68 1.21 6.53 -4.66
N ASN A 69 2.22 7.23 -4.14
CA ASN A 69 2.06 8.38 -3.25
C ASN A 69 2.56 9.65 -3.95
N LEU A 70 2.25 10.82 -3.38
CA LEU A 70 2.66 12.12 -3.92
C LEU A 70 4.18 12.24 -4.15
N GLU A 71 4.99 11.64 -3.27
CA GLU A 71 6.45 11.61 -3.41
C GLU A 71 6.93 10.85 -4.67
N HIS A 72 6.16 9.85 -5.13
CA HIS A 72 6.47 9.14 -6.37
C HIS A 72 6.17 10.02 -7.58
N VAL A 73 5.01 10.71 -7.57
CA VAL A 73 4.62 11.68 -8.61
C VAL A 73 5.65 12.81 -8.71
N ARG A 74 6.04 13.40 -7.58
CA ARG A 74 7.07 14.45 -7.56
C ARG A 74 8.40 13.98 -8.16
N THR A 75 8.82 12.76 -7.83
CA THR A 75 10.07 12.21 -8.38
C THR A 75 9.94 11.99 -9.89
N ALA A 76 8.81 11.45 -10.36
CA ALA A 76 8.55 11.25 -11.79
C ALA A 76 8.55 12.57 -12.57
N VAL A 77 7.87 13.60 -12.05
CA VAL A 77 7.86 14.95 -12.62
C VAL A 77 9.28 15.51 -12.72
N LYS A 78 10.11 15.38 -11.66
CA LYS A 78 11.51 15.85 -11.67
C LYS A 78 12.39 15.15 -12.71
N ARG A 79 12.08 13.90 -13.09
CA ARG A 79 12.86 13.12 -14.07
C ARG A 79 12.56 13.49 -15.52
N HIS A 80 11.42 14.13 -15.81
CA HIS A 80 11.01 14.48 -17.16
C HIS A 80 10.95 16.00 -17.32
N GLN A 81 11.94 16.58 -18.00
CA GLN A 81 12.13 18.03 -18.09
C GLN A 81 10.87 18.79 -18.56
N PRO A 82 10.20 18.44 -19.68
CA PRO A 82 9.02 19.18 -20.13
C PRO A 82 7.88 19.18 -19.10
N THR A 83 7.71 18.09 -18.36
CA THR A 83 6.68 18.02 -17.30
C THR A 83 7.09 18.79 -16.06
N ARG A 84 8.38 18.77 -15.73
CA ARG A 84 8.95 19.53 -14.62
C ARG A 84 8.69 21.02 -14.78
N ASP A 85 8.87 21.53 -15.99
CA ASP A 85 8.84 22.97 -16.27
C ASP A 85 7.47 23.60 -16.02
N PHE A 86 6.37 22.83 -16.05
CA PHE A 86 5.03 23.34 -15.75
C PHE A 86 4.39 22.81 -14.46
N LEU A 87 4.80 21.64 -13.94
CA LEU A 87 4.14 21.06 -12.76
C LEU A 87 4.90 21.23 -11.46
N LEU A 88 6.22 21.45 -11.47
CA LEU A 88 7.00 21.30 -10.24
C LEU A 88 6.55 22.26 -9.13
N ASP A 89 6.20 23.49 -9.51
CA ASP A 89 5.83 24.56 -8.60
C ASP A 89 4.38 24.45 -8.10
N ASP A 90 3.53 23.74 -8.84
CA ASP A 90 2.12 23.51 -8.48
C ASP A 90 1.92 22.30 -7.55
N LEU A 91 2.96 21.50 -7.30
CA LEU A 91 2.87 20.32 -6.44
C LEU A 91 2.95 20.69 -4.94
N PRO A 92 2.06 20.13 -4.09
CA PRO A 92 2.08 20.39 -2.64
C PRO A 92 3.46 20.10 -2.03
N PRO A 93 3.99 20.95 -1.13
CA PRO A 93 5.35 20.80 -0.59
C PRO A 93 5.54 19.41 0.03
N PRO A 94 6.78 18.87 0.02
CA PRO A 94 7.04 17.52 0.53
C PRO A 94 6.57 17.45 1.97
N SER A 95 5.71 16.48 2.26
CA SER A 95 5.34 16.23 3.65
C SER A 95 6.62 15.91 4.40
N LYS A 96 6.82 16.60 5.53
CA LYS A 96 7.91 16.26 6.46
C LYS A 96 7.79 14.76 6.75
N PRO A 97 8.90 14.01 6.81
CA PRO A 97 8.85 12.56 6.96
C PRO A 97 7.98 12.23 8.17
N ASN A 98 6.77 11.75 7.90
CA ASN A 98 5.97 11.13 8.92
C ASN A 98 6.80 9.94 9.38
N LYS A 99 6.95 9.84 10.71
CA LYS A 99 7.58 8.72 11.39
C LYS A 99 7.17 7.42 10.69
N PRO A 100 8.10 6.47 10.50
CA PRO A 100 7.87 5.28 9.69
C PRO A 100 6.51 4.70 10.04
N ASP A 101 5.68 4.49 9.01
CA ASP A 101 4.43 3.75 9.11
C ASP A 101 4.73 2.49 9.90
N LYS A 102 4.41 2.54 11.19
CA LYS A 102 4.42 1.35 12.02
C LYS A 102 3.46 0.42 11.30
N PRO A 103 3.86 -0.82 10.97
CA PRO A 103 2.90 -1.78 10.46
C PRO A 103 1.72 -1.75 11.43
N THR A 104 0.51 -1.65 10.91
CA THR A 104 -0.72 -1.89 11.64
C THR A 104 -0.74 -3.37 12.06
N THR A 105 0.19 -3.75 12.94
CA THR A 105 -0.11 -4.72 13.97
C THR A 105 -1.07 -4.02 14.90
N SER A 106 -2.33 -4.44 14.78
CA SER A 106 -3.39 -4.33 15.78
C SER A 106 -2.91 -3.79 17.13
N ALA A 107 -3.43 -2.62 17.49
CA ALA A 107 -3.53 -2.04 18.82
C ALA A 107 -2.77 -2.79 19.95
N ALA A 108 -1.53 -2.40 20.19
CA ALA A 108 -0.90 -2.45 21.52
C ALA A 108 -0.81 -0.99 21.99
N ARG A 109 -1.40 -0.53 23.10
CA ARG A 109 -1.75 -1.12 24.42
C ARG A 109 -2.67 -0.11 25.18
N PRO A 110 -3.39 -0.50 26.25
CA PRO A 110 -2.76 -0.51 27.58
C PRO A 110 -2.90 -1.87 28.26
N LYS A 111 -1.85 -2.26 29.00
CA LYS A 111 -1.93 -3.34 29.98
C LYS A 111 -2.93 -2.92 31.06
N SER A 112 -4.18 -3.34 30.95
CA SER A 112 -5.07 -3.41 32.10
C SER A 112 -4.93 -4.80 32.70
N ASP A 113 -4.26 -4.89 33.84
CA ASP A 113 -4.24 -6.08 34.71
C ASP A 113 -5.62 -6.26 35.37
N LYS A 114 -6.65 -6.51 34.56
CA LYS A 114 -7.91 -7.09 35.05
C LYS A 114 -7.86 -8.59 34.78
N PRO A 115 -8.04 -9.45 35.79
CA PRO A 115 -8.17 -10.88 35.55
C PRO A 115 -9.33 -11.13 34.58
N PRO A 116 -9.16 -11.99 33.56
CA PRO A 116 -10.23 -12.31 32.63
C PRO A 116 -11.39 -12.96 33.38
N LEU A 117 -12.61 -12.68 32.92
CA LEU A 117 -13.83 -13.28 33.45
C LEU A 117 -13.73 -14.82 33.37
N PRO A 118 -14.22 -15.56 34.39
CA PRO A 118 -14.24 -17.01 34.37
C PRO A 118 -14.88 -17.51 33.06
N GLY A 119 -14.14 -18.33 32.30
CA GLY A 119 -14.60 -18.90 31.03
C GLY A 119 -14.04 -18.28 29.75
N THR A 120 -13.28 -17.18 29.81
CA THR A 120 -12.60 -16.61 28.63
C THR A 120 -11.09 -16.84 28.66
N ARG A 121 -10.56 -17.55 27.66
CA ARG A 121 -9.09 -17.75 27.48
C ARG A 121 -8.53 -16.71 26.52
N ARG A 122 -7.29 -16.27 26.75
CA ARG A 122 -6.57 -15.35 25.84
C ARG A 122 -6.26 -16.05 24.52
N ILE A 123 -6.44 -15.34 23.41
CA ILE A 123 -6.18 -15.87 22.06
C ILE A 123 -4.74 -16.38 21.88
N ASP A 124 -3.77 -15.81 22.61
CA ASP A 124 -2.36 -16.22 22.58
C ASP A 124 -2.13 -17.67 23.01
N GLN A 125 -3.06 -18.28 23.76
CA GLN A 125 -2.96 -19.67 24.20
C GLN A 125 -3.27 -20.68 23.09
N PHE A 126 -4.00 -20.28 22.04
CA PHE A 126 -4.33 -21.19 20.92
C PHE A 126 -3.13 -21.53 20.05
N PHE A 127 -2.14 -20.63 19.98
CA PHE A 127 -0.97 -20.79 19.12
C PHE A 127 0.28 -21.28 19.86
N ARG A 128 0.17 -21.55 21.18
CA ARG A 128 1.26 -22.20 21.92
C ARG A 128 1.22 -23.70 21.65
N LYS A 129 2.19 -24.17 20.87
CA LYS A 129 2.53 -25.59 20.68
C LYS A 129 2.69 -26.26 22.05
N PRO A 130 1.97 -27.35 22.35
CA PRO A 130 2.10 -28.02 23.64
C PRO A 130 3.39 -28.87 23.66
N GLU A 131 4.44 -28.36 24.28
CA GLU A 131 5.55 -29.19 24.77
C GLU A 131 5.15 -29.73 26.15
N ARG A 132 4.37 -30.82 26.19
CA ARG A 132 4.02 -31.47 27.46
C ARG A 132 3.90 -32.98 27.44
N GLU A 133 4.41 -33.67 26.41
CA GLU A 133 4.45 -35.14 26.42
C GLU A 133 5.85 -35.73 26.66
N ALA A 134 6.90 -34.91 26.80
CA ALA A 134 8.26 -35.41 26.99
C ALA A 134 8.69 -35.61 28.47
N GLN A 135 7.84 -35.34 29.47
CA GLN A 135 8.23 -35.43 30.89
C GLN A 135 7.45 -36.47 31.71
N ALA A 136 6.59 -37.29 31.09
CA ALA A 136 5.77 -38.27 31.81
C ALA A 136 6.37 -39.69 31.89
N GLN A 137 7.56 -39.95 31.33
CA GLN A 137 8.16 -41.30 31.34
C GLN A 137 9.38 -41.49 32.25
N GLU A 138 9.92 -40.45 32.89
CA GLU A 138 11.15 -40.58 33.70
C GLU A 138 10.91 -40.77 35.21
N GLN A 139 9.65 -40.84 35.68
CA GLN A 139 9.35 -41.05 37.11
C GLN A 139 8.87 -42.47 37.47
N ALA A 140 8.76 -43.39 36.51
CA ALA A 140 8.26 -44.75 36.78
C ALA A 140 9.35 -45.81 37.06
N GLN A 141 10.64 -45.47 37.09
CA GLN A 141 11.73 -46.46 37.27
C GLN A 141 12.54 -46.33 38.58
N ALA A 142 12.21 -45.41 39.50
CA ALA A 142 13.02 -45.23 40.72
C ALA A 142 12.53 -46.01 41.96
N GLN A 143 11.65 -47.00 41.82
CA GLN A 143 11.10 -47.74 42.97
C GLN A 143 11.30 -49.25 42.87
N THR A 144 12.56 -49.68 42.97
CA THR A 144 12.94 -51.04 43.40
C THR A 144 14.16 -50.95 44.31
N GLN A 145 13.93 -50.91 45.63
CA GLN A 145 14.96 -51.21 46.63
C GLN A 145 14.55 -52.49 47.36
N PRO A 146 15.44 -53.49 47.52
CA PRO A 146 15.15 -54.68 48.30
C PRO A 146 15.35 -54.40 49.80
N PRO A 147 14.61 -55.05 50.72
CA PRO A 147 14.84 -54.90 52.15
C PRO A 147 16.09 -55.68 52.59
N VAL A 148 16.91 -55.04 53.40
CA VAL A 148 18.09 -55.60 54.08
C VAL A 148 17.63 -56.37 55.33
N PRO A 149 18.19 -57.55 55.65
CA PRO A 149 17.82 -58.28 56.86
C PRO A 149 18.51 -57.66 58.08
N VAL A 150 17.74 -57.42 59.15
CA VAL A 150 18.27 -57.11 60.48
C VAL A 150 18.13 -58.36 61.34
N ASP A 151 19.30 -58.88 61.70
CA ASP A 151 19.58 -59.92 62.68
C ASP A 151 19.44 -59.32 64.08
N GLU A 152 18.62 -59.91 64.96
CA GLU A 152 18.82 -59.78 66.41
C GLU A 152 18.13 -60.93 67.18
N SER A 153 18.99 -61.76 67.80
CA SER A 153 18.84 -62.70 68.94
C SER A 153 17.97 -63.95 68.81
#